data_AF-A0A9D6MI19-F1
#
_entry.id   AF-A0A9D6MI19-F1
#
_cell.length_a   1.000
_cell.length_b   1.000
_cell.length_c   1.000
_cell.angle_alpha   90.00
_cell.angle_beta   90.00
_cell.angle_gamma   90.00
#
_symmetry.space_group_name_H-M   'P 1'
#
loop_
_entity.id
_entity.type
_entity.pdbx_description
1 polymer ?
#
loop_
_entity_poly.entity_id
_entity_poly.type
_entity_poly.pdbx_seq_one_letter_code
_entity_poly.pdbx_strand_id
1 'polypeptide(L)' 'MAQSGLVSLAAEFWSFLRVRKKWWLAPIVIIMALFGSLIVFTHGSALAPFVYTIF' A
#
# COMPACT_ATOMS: atom_id res chain seq x y z
N MET A 1 -3.01 -33.19 -18.26
CA MET A 1 -3.65 -32.62 -17.04
C MET A 1 -3.53 -31.10 -17.14
N ALA A 2 -4.64 -30.42 -17.40
CA ALA A 2 -4.67 -28.99 -17.72
C ALA A 2 -4.31 -28.16 -16.48
N GLN A 3 -3.10 -27.59 -16.47
CA GLN A 3 -2.66 -26.68 -15.44
C GLN A 3 -3.18 -25.28 -15.82
N SER A 4 -4.17 -24.79 -15.07
CA SER A 4 -4.78 -23.47 -15.24
C SER A 4 -3.72 -22.37 -15.10
N GLY A 5 -3.25 -21.85 -16.23
CA GLY A 5 -2.03 -21.04 -16.35
C GLY A 5 -2.03 -19.71 -15.58
N LEU A 6 -3.17 -19.23 -15.08
CA LEU A 6 -3.22 -17.95 -14.34
C LEU A 6 -2.85 -18.11 -12.86
N VAL A 7 -3.24 -19.22 -12.23
CA VAL A 7 -2.99 -19.46 -10.80
C VAL A 7 -1.52 -19.80 -10.55
N SER A 8 -0.89 -20.53 -11.47
CA SER A 8 0.54 -20.83 -11.43
C SER A 8 1.40 -19.58 -11.63
N LEU A 9 1.03 -18.70 -12.57
CA LEU A 9 1.74 -17.44 -12.81
C LEU A 9 1.69 -16.52 -11.58
N ALA A 10 0.52 -16.36 -10.95
CA ALA A 10 0.39 -15.58 -9.73
C ALA A 10 1.22 -16.16 -8.57
N ALA A 11 1.23 -17.49 -8.42
CA ALA A 11 2.00 -18.19 -7.39
C ALA A 11 3.51 -18.12 -7.62
N GLU A 12 4.00 -18.26 -8.86
CA GLU A 12 5.40 -18.06 -9.22
C GLU A 12 5.83 -16.62 -8.96
N PHE A 13 5.01 -15.64 -9.35
CA PHE A 13 5.30 -14.23 -9.10
C PHE A 13 5.40 -13.94 -7.59
N TRP A 14 4.49 -14.51 -6.78
CA TRP A 14 4.53 -14.41 -5.32
C TRP A 14 5.77 -15.06 -4.71
N SER A 15 6.20 -16.21 -5.24
CA SER A 15 7.45 -16.89 -4.90
C SER A 15 8.66 -15.99 -5.18
N PHE A 16 8.76 -15.41 -6.38
CA PHE A 16 9.82 -14.47 -6.76
C PHE A 16 9.86 -13.22 -5.87
N LEU A 17 8.69 -12.67 -5.54
CA LEU A 17 8.54 -11.51 -4.66
C LEU A 17 9.01 -11.79 -3.21
N ARG A 18 8.95 -13.06 -2.78
CA ARG A 18 9.35 -13.49 -1.42
C ARG A 18 10.87 -13.69 -1.27
N VAL A 19 11.59 -13.98 -2.36
CA VAL A 19 13.04 -14.26 -2.36
C VAL A 19 13.89 -13.01 -2.04
N ARG A 20 13.50 -11.83 -2.54
CA ARG A 20 14.17 -10.58 -2.17
C ARG A 20 13.56 -10.04 -0.88
N LYS A 21 14.17 -10.32 0.28
CA LYS A 21 13.83 -9.79 1.62
C LYS A 21 13.35 -8.31 1.55
N LYS A 22 12.04 -8.11 1.41
CA LYS A 22 11.36 -6.80 1.24
C LYS A 22 11.26 -5.99 2.53
N TRP A 23 12.19 -6.18 3.48
CA TRP A 23 12.26 -5.38 4.71
C TRP A 23 12.42 -3.88 4.42
N TRP A 24 12.95 -3.54 3.24
CA TRP A 24 13.04 -2.16 2.74
C TRP A 24 11.74 -1.59 2.16
N LEU A 25 10.80 -2.42 1.71
CA LEU A 25 9.51 -1.95 1.19
C LEU A 25 8.48 -1.73 2.31
N ALA A 26 8.62 -2.45 3.42
CA ALA A 26 7.79 -2.25 4.60
C ALA A 26 7.70 -0.77 5.06
N PRO A 27 8.81 -0.02 5.23
CA PRO A 27 8.73 1.39 5.64
C PRO A 27 8.03 2.27 4.61
N ILE A 28 8.26 2.05 3.31
CA ILE A 28 7.59 2.80 2.23
C ILE A 28 6.08 2.56 2.26
N VAL A 29 5.66 1.29 2.39
CA VAL A 29 4.23 0.92 2.44
C VAL A 29 3.56 1.49 3.69
N ILE A 30 4.24 1.46 4.84
CA ILE A 30 3.72 2.04 6.09
C ILE A 30 3.52 3.54 5.94
N ILE A 31 4.49 4.28 5.40
CA ILE A 31 4.38 5.72 5.18
C ILE A 31 3.24 6.03 4.20
N MET A 32 3.13 5.28 3.09
CA MET A 32 2.03 5.45 2.15
C MET A 32 0.66 5.19 2.78
N ALA A 33 0.54 4.14 3.61
CA ALA A 33 -0.70 3.85 4.33
C ALA A 33 -1.02 4.95 5.36
N LEU A 34 0.00 5.48 6.05
CA LEU A 34 -0.17 6.55 7.03
C LEU A 34 -0.67 7.85 6.37
N PHE A 35 -0.03 8.28 5.28
CA PHE A 35 -0.49 9.46 4.53
C PHE A 35 -1.84 9.23 3.86
N GLY A 36 -2.07 8.06 3.26
CA GLY A 36 -3.35 7.72 2.65
C GLY A 36 -4.50 7.74 3.66
N SER A 37 -4.29 7.15 4.84
CA SER A 37 -5.28 7.18 5.93
C SER A 37 -5.48 8.59 6.47
N LEU A 38 -4.41 9.37 6.67
CA LEU A 38 -4.51 10.77 7.07
C LEU A 38 -5.37 11.58 6.10
N ILE A 39 -5.13 11.44 4.79
CA ILE A 39 -5.90 12.15 3.75
C ILE A 39 -7.37 11.77 3.82
N VAL A 40 -7.68 10.47 3.89
CA VAL A 40 -9.06 9.97 3.99
C VAL A 40 -9.77 10.51 5.23
N PHE A 41 -9.08 10.54 6.39
CA PHE A 41 -9.63 11.12 7.60
C PHE A 41 -9.79 12.64 7.51
N THR A 42 -8.89 13.35 6.82
CA THR A 42 -8.99 14.82 6.66
C THR A 42 -10.07 15.27 5.67
N HIS A 43 -10.43 14.45 4.67
CA HIS A 43 -11.35 14.83 3.59
C HIS A 43 -12.81 15.08 4.03
N GLY A 44 -13.14 14.78 5.30
CA GLY A 44 -14.42 15.11 5.94
C GLY A 44 -14.30 15.42 7.44
N SER A 45 -13.08 15.61 7.95
CA SER A 45 -12.84 15.89 9.37
C SER A 45 -12.92 17.39 9.66
N ALA A 46 -13.37 17.73 10.87
CA ALA A 46 -13.32 19.07 11.44
C ALA A 46 -11.91 19.70 11.47
N LEU A 47 -10.87 18.94 11.08
CA LEU A 47 -9.49 19.40 10.93
C LEU A 47 -9.20 20.13 9.61
N ALA A 48 -10.04 19.99 8.57
CA ALA A 48 -9.85 20.66 7.28
C ALA A 48 -9.67 22.20 7.38
N PRO A 49 -10.45 22.94 8.20
CA PRO A 49 -10.27 24.39 8.33
C PRO A 49 -8.92 24.79 8.91
N PHE A 50 -8.36 23.99 9.83
CA PHE A 50 -7.09 24.29 10.48
C PHE A 50 -5.89 24.15 9.56
N VAL A 51 -5.95 23.21 8.60
CA VAL A 51 -4.93 23.06 7.56
C VAL A 51 -4.98 24.25 6.60
N TYR A 52 -6.18 24.68 6.17
CA TYR A 52 -6.36 25.84 5.29
C TYR A 52 -6.05 27.19 5.95
N THR A 53 -5.99 27.28 7.28
CA THR A 53 -5.62 28.54 7.96
C THR A 53 -4.11 28.72 8.14
N ILE A 54 -3.32 27.64 8.06
CA ILE A 54 -1.86 27.68 8.25
C ILE A 54 -1.12 27.90 6.90
N PHE A 55 -1.77 27.60 5.78
CA PHE A 55 -1.27 27.83 4.41
C PHE A 55 -2.06 28.93 3.73
#